data_AF-A0A2V6AVY7-F1
#
_entry.id   AF-A0A2V6AVY7-F1
#
_cell.length_a   1.000
_cell.length_b   1.000
_cell.length_c   1.000
_cell.angle_alpha   90.00
_cell.angle_beta   90.00
_cell.angle_gamma   90.00
#
_symmetry.space_group_name_H-M   'P 1'
#
loop_
_entity.id
_entity.type
_entity.pdbx_description
1 polymer ?
#
loop_
_entity_poly.entity_id
_entity_poly.type
_entity_poly.pdbx_seq_one_letter_code
_entity_poly.pdbx_strand_id
1 'polypeptide(L)'
;MVVLAFVVFHLLHFTGRKFDAHFPMLKNDPLNHYDVYSMMVYGFQNIYVSAFYIIGLFLLTLHLTHGASSFFQSLGLNDKKLTPQLAFGARVFAWLLFIGYSSIPVAILLGRIHPAQ
;
A
#
# COMPACT_ATOMS: atom_id res chain seq x y z
N MET A 1 10.16 -11.65 -2.67
CA MET A 1 9.44 -12.60 -1.78
C MET A 1 8.70 -11.89 -0.66
N VAL A 2 9.33 -10.98 0.08
CA VAL A 2 8.64 -10.15 1.10
C VAL A 2 7.40 -9.42 0.56
N VAL A 3 7.50 -8.84 -0.65
CA VAL A 3 6.37 -8.17 -1.31
C VAL A 3 5.22 -9.13 -1.64
N LEU A 4 5.51 -10.37 -2.01
CA LEU A 4 4.47 -11.36 -2.33
C LEU A 4 3.64 -11.70 -1.09
N ALA A 5 4.29 -11.89 0.06
CA ALA A 5 3.60 -12.12 1.32
C ALA A 5 2.70 -10.92 1.70
N PHE A 6 3.20 -9.70 1.51
CA PHE A 6 2.41 -8.48 1.70
C PHE A 6 1.20 -8.42 0.75
N VAL A 7 1.35 -8.76 -0.52
CA VAL A 7 0.25 -8.78 -1.50
C VAL A 7 -0.79 -9.85 -1.15
N VAL A 8 -0.37 -11.05 -0.73
CA VAL A 8 -1.30 -12.10 -0.28
C VAL A 8 -2.08 -11.62 0.94
N PHE A 9 -1.41 -11.04 1.94
CA PHE A 9 -2.08 -10.45 3.09
C PHE A 9 -3.06 -9.34 2.67
N HIS A 10 -2.64 -8.45 1.78
CA HIS A 10 -3.45 -7.34 1.29
C HIS A 10 -4.75 -7.83 0.63
N LEU A 11 -4.63 -8.81 -0.27
CA LEU A 11 -5.77 -9.43 -0.94
C LEU A 11 -6.67 -10.18 0.04
N LEU A 12 -6.11 -10.92 0.99
CA LEU A 12 -6.91 -11.63 1.99
C LEU A 12 -7.64 -10.67 2.94
N HIS A 13 -7.00 -9.56 3.32
CA HIS A 13 -7.56 -8.55 4.20
C HIS A 13 -8.74 -7.81 3.54
N PHE A 14 -8.55 -7.29 2.32
CA PHE A 14 -9.56 -6.50 1.62
C PHE A 14 -10.54 -7.32 0.77
N THR A 15 -10.06 -8.31 0.01
CA THR A 15 -10.89 -9.15 -0.87
C THR A 15 -11.49 -10.33 -0.14
N GLY A 16 -10.71 -10.96 0.74
CA GLY A 16 -11.14 -12.15 1.48
C GLY A 16 -12.21 -11.87 2.52
N ARG A 17 -12.31 -10.65 3.07
CA ARG A 17 -13.27 -10.23 4.12
C ARG A 17 -13.32 -11.15 5.37
N LYS A 18 -12.38 -12.08 5.51
CA LYS A 18 -12.33 -13.10 6.57
C LYS A 18 -11.72 -12.58 7.87
N PHE A 19 -11.10 -11.40 7.85
CA PHE A 19 -10.26 -10.91 8.94
C PHE A 19 -10.90 -9.81 9.80
N ASP A 20 -12.01 -9.20 9.36
CA ASP A 20 -12.67 -8.16 10.15
C ASP A 20 -14.18 -8.38 10.23
N ALA A 21 -14.69 -8.45 11.47
CA ALA A 21 -16.08 -8.76 11.79
C ALA A 21 -17.06 -7.63 11.41
N HIS A 22 -16.54 -6.46 11.04
CA HIS A 22 -17.32 -5.30 10.60
C HIS A 22 -17.69 -5.37 9.11
N PHE A 23 -16.93 -6.11 8.28
CA PHE A 23 -17.18 -6.22 6.83
C PHE A 23 -18.55 -6.80 6.42
N PRO A 24 -19.13 -7.76 7.16
CA PRO A 24 -20.49 -8.23 6.89
C PRO A 24 -21.59 -7.26 7.34
N MET A 25 -21.27 -6.26 8.18
CA MET A 25 -22.25 -5.33 8.76
C MET A 25 -22.34 -3.99 8.02
N LEU A 26 -21.41 -3.71 7.10
CA LEU A 26 -21.46 -2.53 6.26
C LEU A 26 -22.68 -2.61 5.33
N LYS A 27 -23.55 -1.60 5.41
CA LYS A 27 -24.69 -1.47 4.49
C LYS A 27 -24.15 -1.22 3.09
N ASN A 28 -24.58 -2.04 2.14
CA ASN A 28 -24.34 -1.76 0.73
C ASN A 28 -24.95 -0.39 0.38
N ASP A 29 -24.30 0.34 -0.52
CA ASP A 29 -24.80 1.59 -1.11
C ASP A 29 -26.23 1.36 -1.67
N PRO A 30 -27.12 2.37 -1.80
CA PRO A 30 -28.41 2.27 -2.50
C PRO A 30 -28.41 1.52 -3.84
N LEU A 31 -27.27 1.41 -4.53
CA LEU A 31 -27.08 0.61 -5.75
C LEU A 31 -26.60 -0.83 -5.50
N ASN A 32 -26.64 -1.30 -4.25
CA ASN A 32 -26.16 -2.60 -3.77
C ASN A 32 -24.66 -2.85 -3.99
N HIS A 33 -23.86 -1.78 -4.08
CA HIS A 33 -22.40 -1.87 -4.20
C HIS A 33 -21.73 -1.91 -2.82
N TYR A 34 -20.57 -2.57 -2.76
CA TYR A 34 -19.74 -2.58 -1.55
C TYR A 34 -19.16 -1.20 -1.27
N ASP A 35 -19.34 -0.69 -0.05
CA ASP A 35 -18.71 0.54 0.42
C ASP A 35 -17.22 0.29 0.74
N VAL A 36 -16.40 0.27 -0.31
CA VAL A 36 -14.94 0.05 -0.23
C VAL A 36 -14.26 1.14 0.61
N TYR A 37 -14.80 2.36 0.60
CA TYR A 37 -14.25 3.47 1.38
C TYR A 37 -14.38 3.20 2.87
N SER A 38 -15.58 2.89 3.34
CA SER A 38 -15.79 2.60 4.75
C SER A 38 -15.07 1.32 5.17
N MET A 39 -15.00 0.29 4.32
CA MET A 39 -14.16 -0.90 4.57
C MET A 39 -12.68 -0.54 4.80
N MET A 40 -12.13 0.35 3.99
CA MET A 40 -10.76 0.85 4.15
C MET A 40 -10.58 1.61 5.46
N VAL A 41 -11.51 2.52 5.78
CA VAL A 41 -11.43 3.30 7.02
C VAL A 41 -11.50 2.40 8.25
N TYR A 42 -12.47 1.47 8.33
CA TYR A 42 -12.57 0.52 9.44
C TYR A 42 -11.35 -0.38 9.57
N GLY A 43 -10.84 -0.92 8.46
CA GLY A 43 -9.65 -1.78 8.48
C GLY A 43 -8.39 -1.06 9.01
N PHE A 44 -8.23 0.23 8.68
CA PHE A 44 -7.09 1.02 9.14
C PHE A 44 -7.29 1.71 10.51
N GLN A 45 -8.49 1.68 11.08
CA GLN A 45 -8.69 2.07 12.48
C GLN A 45 -7.95 1.13 13.45
N ASN A 46 -7.73 -0.12 13.05
CA ASN A 46 -6.93 -1.05 13.84
C ASN A 46 -5.43 -0.71 13.72
N ILE A 47 -4.84 -0.26 14.84
CA ILE A 47 -3.42 0.12 14.91
C ILE A 47 -2.46 -1.00 14.47
N TYR A 48 -2.79 -2.26 14.74
CA TYR A 48 -1.96 -3.40 14.36
C TYR A 48 -1.96 -3.61 12.85
N VAL A 49 -3.14 -3.50 12.22
CA VAL A 49 -3.29 -3.59 10.76
C VAL A 49 -2.55 -2.43 10.11
N SER A 50 -2.77 -1.20 10.56
CA SER A 50 -2.10 -0.02 10.04
C SER A 50 -0.58 -0.08 10.16
N ALA A 51 -0.05 -0.52 11.31
CA ALA A 51 1.39 -0.71 11.49
C ALA A 51 1.95 -1.76 10.54
N PHE A 52 1.27 -2.91 10.38
CA PHE A 52 1.67 -3.94 9.42
C PHE A 52 1.74 -3.41 7.99
N TYR A 53 0.75 -2.62 7.58
CA TYR A 53 0.70 -2.00 6.25
C TYR A 53 1.83 -1.00 6.03
N ILE A 54 2.11 -0.15 7.02
CA ILE A 54 3.22 0.82 6.93
C ILE A 54 4.56 0.08 6.81
N ILE A 55 4.78 -0.97 7.61
CA ILE A 55 5.98 -1.82 7.50
C ILE A 55 6.05 -2.49 6.13
N GLY A 56 4.92 -2.99 5.61
CA GLY A 56 4.82 -3.57 4.27
C GLY A 56 5.20 -2.59 3.16
N LEU A 57 4.69 -1.36 3.22
CA LEU A 57 5.04 -0.28 2.28
C LEU A 57 6.53 0.10 2.36
N PHE A 58 7.11 0.10 3.57
CA PHE A 58 8.54 0.36 3.76
C PHE A 58 9.39 -0.73 3.09
N LEU A 59 9.05 -2.00 3.33
CA LEU A 59 9.73 -3.14 2.70
C LEU A 59 9.58 -3.14 1.17
N LEU A 60 8.40 -2.74 0.66
CA LEU A 60 8.17 -2.55 -0.77
C LEU A 60 9.07 -1.46 -1.34
N THR A 61 9.24 -0.34 -0.62
CA THR A 61 10.08 0.78 -1.03
C THR A 61 11.55 0.38 -1.14
N LEU A 62 12.04 -0.39 -0.16
CA LEU A 62 13.38 -0.98 -0.23
C LEU A 62 13.50 -1.92 -1.45
N HIS A 63 12.51 -2.80 -1.65
CA HIS A 63 12.50 -3.71 -2.79
C HIS A 63 12.54 -2.98 -4.13
N LEU A 64 11.75 -1.91 -4.30
CA LEU A 64 11.75 -1.08 -5.51
C LEU A 64 13.08 -0.38 -5.71
N THR A 65 13.66 0.18 -4.64
CA THR A 65 14.97 0.85 -4.70
C THR A 65 16.08 -0.11 -5.14
N HIS A 66 16.07 -1.34 -4.61
CA HIS A 66 17.06 -2.36 -4.99
C HIS A 66 16.80 -2.96 -6.38
N GLY A 67 15.54 -3.21 -6.74
CA GLY A 67 15.17 -3.84 -8.00
C GLY A 67 15.19 -2.91 -9.22
N ALA A 68 15.08 -1.59 -9.01
CA ALA A 68 15.07 -0.61 -10.08
C ALA A 68 16.32 -0.68 -10.96
N SER A 69 17.50 -0.83 -10.36
CA SER A 69 18.76 -0.93 -11.12
C SER A 69 18.77 -2.13 -12.07
N SER A 70 18.32 -3.29 -11.60
CA SER A 70 18.22 -4.50 -12.43
C SER A 70 17.18 -4.36 -13.53
N PHE A 71 16.03 -3.75 -13.24
CA PHE A 71 14.97 -3.52 -14.22
C PHE A 71 15.44 -2.64 -15.39
N PHE A 72 16.10 -1.51 -15.09
CA PHE A 72 16.64 -0.63 -16.13
C PHE A 72 17.76 -1.30 -16.93
N GLN A 73 18.59 -2.12 -16.28
CA GLN A 73 19.62 -2.90 -16.98
C GLN A 73 19.00 -3.92 -17.95
N SER A 74 17.94 -4.63 -17.55
CA SER A 74 17.22 -5.58 -18.41
C SER A 74 16.51 -4.90 -19.59
N LEU A 75 16.10 -3.65 -19.45
CA LEU A 75 15.56 -2.84 -20.55
C LEU A 75 16.63 -2.30 -21.51
N GLY A 76 17.92 -2.58 -21.26
CA GLY A 76 19.02 -2.09 -22.10
C GLY A 76 19.45 -0.65 -21.81
N LEU A 77 18.87 0.00 -20.79
CA LEU A 77 19.24 1.35 -20.33
C LEU A 77 20.49 1.29 -19.44
N ASN A 78 21.57 0.70 -19.94
CA ASN A 78 22.81 0.43 -19.20
C ASN A 78 23.95 1.39 -19.59
N ASP A 79 23.66 2.69 -19.58
CA ASP A 79 24.64 3.74 -19.86
C ASP A 79 25.28 4.23 -18.57
N LYS A 80 26.62 4.30 -18.50
CA LYS A 80 27.37 4.67 -17.27
C LYS A 80 26.95 6.01 -16.66
N LYS A 81 26.38 6.92 -17.45
CA LYS A 81 25.86 8.22 -17.00
C LYS A 81 24.37 8.21 -16.64
N LEU A 82 23.56 7.41 -17.34
CA LEU A 82 22.10 7.36 -17.15
C LEU A 82 21.69 6.41 -16.03
N THR A 83 22.38 5.28 -15.85
CA THR A 83 22.11 4.31 -14.78
C THR A 83 22.06 4.95 -13.38
N PRO A 84 23.03 5.79 -12.95
CA PRO A 84 22.95 6.43 -11.63
C PRO A 84 21.81 7.45 -11.51
N GLN A 85 21.46 8.17 -12.59
CA GLN A 85 20.36 9.13 -12.60
C GLN A 85 19.00 8.44 -12.51
N LEU A 86 18.81 7.35 -13.26
CA LEU A 86 17.60 6.52 -13.24
C LEU A 86 17.43 5.83 -11.88
N ALA A 87 18.51 5.30 -11.30
CA ALA A 87 18.48 4.71 -9.97
C ALA A 87 18.09 5.73 -8.89
N PHE A 88 18.63 6.96 -8.98
CA PHE A 88 18.25 8.04 -8.09
C PHE A 88 16.77 8.43 -8.26
N GLY A 89 16.29 8.62 -9.49
CA GLY A 89 14.89 8.93 -9.78
C GLY A 89 13.94 7.86 -9.27
N ALA A 90 14.26 6.58 -9.48
CA ALA A 90 13.47 5.46 -8.97
C ALA A 90 13.44 5.41 -7.44
N ARG A 91 14.56 5.73 -6.78
CA ARG A 91 14.61 5.83 -5.31
C ARG A 91 13.71 6.96 -4.81
N VAL A 92 13.80 8.16 -5.39
CA VAL A 92 12.93 9.30 -5.02
C VAL A 92 11.47 8.93 -5.22
N PHE A 93 11.12 8.34 -6.36
CA PHE A 93 9.77 7.90 -6.65
C PHE A 93 9.26 6.86 -5.65
N ALA A 94 10.07 5.85 -5.31
CA ALA A 94 9.68 4.84 -4.32
C ALA A 94 9.39 5.45 -2.94
N TRP A 95 10.21 6.41 -2.49
CA TRP A 95 9.97 7.12 -1.22
C TRP A 95 8.75 8.03 -1.26
N LEU A 96 8.46 8.66 -2.40
CA LEU A 96 7.22 9.44 -2.57
C LEU A 96 5.99 8.53 -2.45
N LEU A 97 6.01 7.34 -3.05
CA LEU A 97 4.92 6.37 -2.90
C LEU A 97 4.78 5.92 -1.44
N PHE A 98 5.89 5.67 -0.74
CA PHE A 98 5.85 5.33 0.69
C PHE A 98 5.13 6.39 1.51
N ILE A 99 5.55 7.66 1.38
CA ILE A 99 4.97 8.78 2.14
C ILE A 99 3.50 8.97 1.75
N GLY A 100 3.19 8.94 0.45
CA GLY A 100 1.83 9.09 -0.05
C GLY A 100 0.88 8.02 0.50
N TYR A 101 1.24 6.75 0.35
CA TYR A 101 0.38 5.65 0.79
C TYR A 101 0.36 5.44 2.30
N SER A 102 1.45 5.72 3.01
CA SER A 102 1.47 5.66 4.49
C SER A 102 0.67 6.81 5.12
N SER A 103 0.49 7.93 4.43
CA SER A 103 -0.33 9.04 4.93
C SER A 103 -1.80 8.65 5.14
N ILE A 104 -2.31 7.67 4.38
CA ILE A 104 -3.70 7.18 4.46
C ILE A 104 -3.99 6.51 5.84
N PRO A 105 -3.33 5.40 6.22
CA PRO A 105 -3.56 4.78 7.53
C PRO A 105 -3.21 5.73 8.68
N VAL A 106 -2.18 6.57 8.53
CA VAL A 106 -1.83 7.58 9.53
C VAL A 106 -2.98 8.58 9.73
N ALA A 107 -3.56 9.13 8.65
CA ALA A 107 -4.67 10.08 8.75
C ALA A 107 -5.95 9.46 9.34
N ILE A 108 -6.19 8.18 9.08
CA ILE A 108 -7.29 7.40 9.65
C ILE A 108 -7.08 7.21 11.16
N LEU A 109 -5.88 6.79 11.58
CA LEU A 109 -5.54 6.62 13.00
C LEU A 109 -5.59 7.95 13.79
N LEU A 110 -5.24 9.06 13.14
CA LEU A 110 -5.36 10.41 13.71
C LEU A 110 -6.80 10.92 13.80
N GLY A 111 -7.79 10.14 13.35
CA GLY A 111 -9.20 10.51 13.39
C GLY A 111 -9.56 11.69 12.47
N ARG A 112 -8.73 11.98 11.46
CA ARG A 112 -9.06 13.03 10.47
C ARG A 112 -9.98 12.52 9.36
N ILE A 113 -10.03 11.21 9.18
CA ILE A 113 -10.84 10.53 8.17
C ILE A 113 -11.84 9.63 8.90
N HIS A 114 -13.12 9.86 8.65
CA HIS A 114 -14.22 9.11 9.26
C HIS A 114 -14.91 8.25 8.20
N PRO A 115 -15.47 7.09 8.59
CA PRO A 115 -16.30 6.31 7.68
C PRO A 115 -17.52 7.15 7.26
N ALA A 116 -18.04 6.89 6.07
CA ALA A 116 -19.16 7.65 5.51
C ALA A 116 -20.52 7.26 6.14
N GLN A 117 -20.54 6.28 7.05
CA GLN A 117 -21.73 5.69 7.67
C GLN A 117 -21.73 5.86 9.19
#